data_AF-A0A0C3EIT0-F1
#
_entry.id   AF-A0A0C3EIT0-F1
#
_cell.length_a   1.000
_cell.length_b   1.000
_cell.length_c   1.000
_cell.angle_alpha   90.00
_cell.angle_beta   90.00
_cell.angle_gamma   90.00
#
_symmetry.space_group_name_H-M   'P 1'
#
loop_
_entity.id
_entity.type
_entity.pdbx_description
1 polymer ?
#
loop_
_entity_poly.entity_id
_entity_poly.type
_entity_poly.pdbx_seq_one_letter_code
_entity_poly.pdbx_strand_id
1 'polypeptide(L)'
;MSVLNPKQLVDEFKKSGEFDRLRRELFTQFQRSDRIAAFKSRVDDIARQRLASDHKLIQMPHDAVHRELMGEIDRYPIIERVVAEAPLLSETSFVSAIRASLQRILDE
;
A
#
# COMPACT_ATOMS: atom_id res chain seq x y z
N MET A 1 2.64 0.62 -30.42
CA MET A 1 1.17 0.63 -30.64
C MET A 1 0.73 2.07 -30.42
N SER A 2 0.15 2.78 -31.41
CA SER A 2 -0.02 4.24 -31.26
C SER A 2 -0.99 4.59 -30.11
N VAL A 3 -0.46 5.24 -29.08
CA VAL A 3 -1.23 5.81 -27.97
C VAL A 3 -1.86 7.13 -28.42
N LEU A 4 -3.18 7.18 -28.53
CA LEU A 4 -3.93 8.32 -29.08
C LEU A 4 -4.54 9.21 -28.00
N ASN A 5 -4.62 8.73 -26.76
CA ASN A 5 -5.19 9.49 -25.65
C ASN A 5 -4.58 9.07 -24.29
N PRO A 6 -4.73 9.91 -23.24
CA PRO A 6 -4.17 9.64 -21.92
C PRO A 6 -4.66 8.34 -21.27
N LYS A 7 -5.90 7.90 -21.56
CA LYS A 7 -6.44 6.66 -21.01
C LYS A 7 -5.70 5.44 -21.58
N GLN A 8 -5.45 5.44 -22.89
CA GLN A 8 -4.65 4.40 -23.55
C GLN A 8 -3.22 4.35 -23.00
N LEU A 9 -2.60 5.51 -22.72
CA LEU A 9 -1.28 5.54 -22.10
C LEU A 9 -1.26 4.82 -20.75
N VAL A 10 -2.25 5.10 -19.89
CA VAL A 10 -2.37 4.46 -18.58
C VAL A 10 -2.65 2.97 -18.71
N ASP A 11 -3.49 2.57 -19.66
CA ASP A 11 -3.82 1.16 -19.89
C ASP A 11 -2.60 0.37 -20.41
N GLU A 12 -1.83 0.92 -21.35
CA GLU A 12 -0.58 0.30 -21.81
C GLU A 12 0.48 0.30 -20.70
N PHE A 13 0.58 1.36 -19.90
CA PHE A 13 1.47 1.40 -18.75
C PHE A 13 1.09 0.34 -17.69
N LYS A 14 -0.19 0.06 -17.48
CA LYS A 14 -0.62 -1.08 -16.64
C LYS A 14 -0.23 -2.43 -17.26
N LYS A 15 -0.43 -2.61 -18.57
CA LYS A 15 -0.08 -3.84 -19.28
C LYS A 15 1.42 -4.12 -19.31
N SER A 16 2.25 -3.08 -19.29
CA SER A 16 3.71 -3.20 -19.26
C SER A 16 4.28 -3.87 -18.00
N GLY A 17 3.47 -4.01 -16.95
CA GLY A 17 3.91 -4.55 -15.65
C GLY A 17 4.64 -3.53 -14.77
N GLU A 18 4.78 -2.27 -15.20
CA GLU A 18 5.46 -1.23 -14.42
C GLU A 18 4.69 -0.89 -13.15
N PHE A 19 3.36 -1.00 -13.15
CA PHE A 19 2.55 -0.91 -11.91
C PHE A 19 2.96 -1.96 -10.87
N ASP A 20 3.17 -3.21 -11.30
CA ASP A 20 3.60 -4.29 -10.41
C ASP A 20 5.01 -4.08 -9.89
N ARG A 21 5.90 -3.59 -10.75
CA ARG A 21 7.26 -3.20 -10.37
C ARG A 21 7.24 -2.11 -9.30
N LEU A 22 6.51 -1.01 -9.53
CA LEU A 22 6.40 0.11 -8.59
C LEU A 22 5.80 -0.35 -7.25
N ARG A 23 4.77 -1.20 -7.29
CA ARG A 23 4.17 -1.79 -6.09
C ARG A 23 5.20 -2.58 -5.27
N ARG A 24 6.00 -3.42 -5.93
CA ARG A 24 7.05 -4.21 -5.26
C ARG A 24 8.15 -3.34 -4.68
N GLU A 25 8.55 -2.30 -5.41
CA GLU A 25 9.57 -1.35 -4.95
C GLU A 25 9.10 -0.57 -3.72
N LEU A 26 7.90 0.00 -3.77
CA LEU A 26 7.25 0.67 -2.64
C LEU A 26 7.16 -0.25 -1.42
N PHE A 27 6.71 -1.48 -1.60
CA PHE A 27 6.60 -2.46 -0.52
C PHE A 27 7.97 -2.81 0.07
N THR A 28 8.97 -3.07 -0.77
CA THR A 28 10.34 -3.41 -0.34
C THR A 28 10.95 -2.29 0.47
N GLN A 29 10.79 -1.04 0.03
CA GLN A 29 11.31 0.10 0.77
C GLN A 29 10.57 0.34 2.09
N PHE A 30 9.24 0.19 2.08
CA PHE A 30 8.47 0.25 3.31
C PHE A 30 8.97 -0.79 4.33
N GLN A 31 9.19 -2.03 3.91
CA GLN A 31 9.72 -3.10 4.76
C GLN A 31 11.10 -2.81 5.35
N ARG A 32 11.95 -2.09 4.61
CA ARG A 32 13.31 -1.71 5.04
C ARG A 32 13.36 -0.42 5.86
N SER A 33 12.25 0.32 5.93
CA SER A 33 12.21 1.58 6.66
C SER A 33 11.81 1.37 8.12
N ASP A 34 12.26 2.26 9.00
CA ASP A 34 11.89 2.25 10.42
C ASP A 34 10.37 2.44 10.65
N ARG A 35 9.65 2.87 9.61
CA ARG A 35 8.19 3.09 9.62
C ARG A 35 7.41 1.78 9.77
N ILE A 36 7.99 0.63 9.45
CA ILE A 36 7.32 -0.66 9.66
C ILE A 36 7.10 -0.93 11.15
N ALA A 37 8.00 -0.48 12.02
CA ALA A 37 7.84 -0.62 13.46
C ALA A 37 6.68 0.25 13.98
N ALA A 38 6.62 1.51 13.55
CA ALA A 38 5.51 2.41 13.87
C ALA A 38 4.16 1.91 13.33
N PHE A 39 4.15 1.34 12.12
CA PHE A 39 2.95 0.72 11.54
C PHE A 39 2.48 -0.48 12.38
N LYS A 40 3.38 -1.41 12.72
CA LYS A 40 3.05 -2.56 13.56
C LYS A 40 2.54 -2.14 14.94
N SER A 41 3.17 -1.15 15.56
CA SER A 41 2.71 -0.61 16.85
C SER A 41 1.27 -0.11 16.77
N ARG A 42 0.92 0.65 15.73
CA ARG A 42 -0.45 1.16 15.55
C ARG A 42 -1.47 0.03 15.36
N VAL A 43 -1.11 -0.99 14.59
CA VAL A 43 -1.96 -2.18 14.40
C VAL A 43 -2.17 -2.91 15.73
N ASP A 44 -1.09 -3.12 16.49
CA ASP A 44 -1.15 -3.74 17.81
C ASP A 44 -2.00 -2.91 18.79
N ASP A 45 -1.87 -1.59 18.77
CA ASP A 45 -2.64 -0.68 19.64
C ASP A 45 -4.13 -0.78 19.34
N ILE A 46 -4.53 -0.78 18.07
CA ILE A 46 -5.93 -0.93 17.65
C ILE A 46 -6.47 -2.30 18.07
N ALA A 47 -5.70 -3.37 17.84
CA ALA A 47 -6.10 -4.71 18.23
C ALA A 47 -6.26 -4.83 19.75
N ARG A 48 -5.33 -4.28 20.54
CA ARG A 48 -5.39 -4.26 22.00
C ARG A 48 -6.59 -3.46 22.51
N GLN A 49 -6.85 -2.29 21.94
CA GLN A 49 -8.02 -1.48 22.28
C GLN A 49 -9.32 -2.24 21.99
N ARG A 50 -9.41 -2.91 20.84
CA ARG A 50 -10.59 -3.71 20.48
C ARG A 50 -10.80 -4.88 21.45
N LEU A 51 -9.76 -5.64 21.77
CA LEU A 51 -9.81 -6.74 22.75
C LEU A 51 -10.17 -6.27 24.16
N ALA A 52 -9.64 -5.12 24.60
CA ALA A 52 -9.98 -4.55 25.90
C ALA A 52 -11.43 -4.04 25.96
N SER A 53 -11.93 -3.51 24.84
CA SER A 53 -13.29 -2.96 24.74
C SER A 53 -14.39 -4.01 24.69
N ASP A 54 -14.12 -5.20 24.14
CA ASP A 54 -15.11 -6.25 23.94
C ASP A 54 -14.65 -7.59 24.52
N HIS A 55 -15.05 -7.83 25.78
CA HIS A 55 -14.76 -9.08 26.48
C HIS A 55 -15.39 -10.32 25.83
N LYS A 56 -16.39 -10.15 24.94
CA LYS A 56 -16.98 -11.29 24.21
C LYS A 56 -16.00 -11.88 23.22
N LEU A 57 -15.07 -11.08 22.69
CA LEU A 57 -14.02 -11.55 21.79
C LEU A 57 -13.12 -12.59 22.44
N ILE A 58 -12.92 -12.51 23.76
CA ILE A 58 -12.08 -13.47 24.52
C ILE A 58 -12.70 -14.88 24.51
N GLN A 59 -14.02 -14.98 24.38
CA GLN A 59 -14.75 -16.25 24.39
C GLN A 59 -14.97 -16.83 22.99
N MET A 60 -14.60 -16.09 21.94
CA MET A 60 -14.83 -16.52 20.56
C MET A 60 -13.70 -17.43 20.05
N PRO A 61 -13.98 -18.29 19.07
CA PRO A 61 -12.94 -19.04 18.37
C PRO A 61 -11.92 -18.11 17.72
N HIS A 62 -10.66 -18.52 17.72
CA HIS A 62 -9.52 -17.71 17.24
C HIS A 62 -9.74 -17.13 15.84
N ASP A 63 -10.30 -17.90 14.90
CA ASP A 63 -10.56 -17.44 13.53
C ASP A 63 -11.64 -16.35 13.45
N ALA A 64 -12.60 -16.36 14.37
CA ALA A 64 -13.64 -15.34 14.44
C ALA A 64 -13.08 -14.05 15.06
N VAL A 65 -12.23 -14.18 16.09
CA VAL A 65 -11.51 -13.04 16.67
C VAL A 65 -10.59 -12.41 15.64
N HIS A 66 -9.80 -13.20 14.91
CA HIS A 66 -8.91 -12.69 13.88
C HIS A 66 -9.67 -11.91 12.79
N ARG A 67 -10.80 -12.43 12.30
CA ARG A 67 -11.64 -11.72 11.33
C ARG A 67 -12.18 -10.40 11.86
N GLU A 68 -12.64 -10.38 13.10
CA GLU A 68 -13.15 -9.15 13.72
C GLU A 68 -12.05 -8.11 13.91
N LEU A 69 -10.87 -8.54 14.36
CA LEU A 69 -9.71 -7.65 14.53
C LEU A 69 -9.25 -7.08 13.19
N MET A 70 -9.18 -7.89 12.14
CA MET A 70 -8.87 -7.40 10.79
C MET A 70 -9.92 -6.41 10.30
N GLY A 71 -11.21 -6.72 10.48
CA GLY A 71 -12.30 -5.81 10.13
C GLY A 71 -12.27 -4.49 10.90
N GLU A 72 -11.80 -4.51 12.15
CA GLU A 72 -11.60 -3.29 12.93
C GLU A 72 -10.39 -2.48 12.43
N ILE A 73 -9.26 -3.14 12.16
CA ILE A 73 -8.06 -2.51 11.60
C ILE A 73 -8.37 -1.82 10.27
N ASP A 74 -9.17 -2.46 9.40
CA ASP A 74 -9.58 -1.92 8.10
C ASP A 74 -10.45 -0.65 8.21
N ARG A 75 -11.07 -0.38 9.37
CA ARG A 75 -11.82 0.89 9.59
C ARG A 75 -10.90 2.08 9.78
N TYR A 76 -9.63 1.85 10.11
CA TYR A 76 -8.65 2.90 10.27
C TYR A 76 -7.88 3.07 8.96
N PRO A 77 -7.66 4.31 8.49
CA PRO A 77 -6.91 4.57 7.26
C PRO A 77 -5.39 4.45 7.49
N ILE A 78 -4.94 3.30 8.02
CA ILE A 78 -3.55 3.10 8.44
C ILE A 78 -2.64 3.02 7.22
N ILE A 79 -3.11 2.35 6.15
CA ILE A 79 -2.35 2.17 4.92
C ILE A 79 -2.23 3.51 4.19
N GLU A 80 -3.33 4.25 4.05
CA GLU A 80 -3.37 5.55 3.39
C GLU A 80 -2.43 6.54 4.07
N ARG A 81 -2.39 6.55 5.41
CA ARG A 81 -1.45 7.38 6.18
C ARG A 81 0.00 7.02 5.90
N VAL A 82 0.33 5.73 5.91
CA VAL A 82 1.69 5.26 5.63
C VAL A 82 2.14 5.59 4.21
N VAL A 83 1.23 5.47 3.24
CA VAL A 83 1.49 5.81 1.84
C VAL A 83 1.62 7.32 1.64
N ALA A 84 0.78 8.13 2.28
CA ALA A 84 0.87 9.59 2.22
C ALA A 84 2.19 10.11 2.78
N GLU A 85 2.74 9.44 3.79
CA GLU A 85 4.03 9.76 4.40
C GLU A 85 5.21 9.05 3.69
N ALA A 86 5.01 8.46 2.50
CA ALA A 86 6.06 7.76 1.75
C ALA A 86 7.07 8.72 1.09
N PRO A 87 8.36 8.73 1.51
CA PRO A 87 9.38 9.56 0.90
C PRO A 87 9.55 9.29 -0.59
N LEU A 88 9.35 8.04 -1.02
CA LEU A 88 9.51 7.60 -2.41
C LEU A 88 8.71 8.42 -3.41
N LEU A 89 7.49 8.81 -3.05
CA LEU A 89 6.62 9.60 -3.94
C LEU A 89 7.16 11.01 -4.16
N SER A 90 8.05 11.47 -3.29
CA SER A 90 8.73 12.77 -3.38
C SER A 90 10.13 12.66 -3.99
N GLU A 91 10.64 11.45 -4.25
CA GLU A 91 11.98 11.26 -4.81
C GLU A 91 12.01 11.57 -6.31
N THR A 92 12.95 12.44 -6.72
CA THR A 92 13.12 12.82 -8.13
C THR A 92 13.53 11.63 -9.01
N SER A 93 14.28 10.68 -8.46
CA SER A 93 14.66 9.42 -9.12
C SER A 93 13.44 8.58 -9.48
N PHE A 94 12.48 8.46 -8.55
CA PHE A 94 11.25 7.71 -8.73
C PHE A 94 10.37 8.30 -9.83
N VAL A 95 10.15 9.63 -9.81
CA VAL A 95 9.38 10.34 -10.84
C VAL A 95 10.07 10.23 -12.22
N SER A 96 11.39 10.34 -12.25
CA SER A 96 12.18 10.19 -13.47
C SER A 96 12.05 8.78 -14.08
N ALA A 97 12.03 7.74 -13.25
CA ALA A 97 11.85 6.36 -13.70
C ALA A 97 10.48 6.11 -14.32
N ILE A 98 9.41 6.65 -13.70
CA ILE A 98 8.04 6.59 -14.26
C ILE A 98 7.99 7.31 -15.61
N ARG A 99 8.57 8.52 -15.69
CA ARG A 99 8.60 9.30 -16.94
C ARG A 99 9.33 8.55 -18.05
N ALA A 100 10.48 7.95 -17.76
CA ALA A 100 11.24 7.17 -18.74
C ALA A 100 10.45 5.96 -19.26
N SER A 101 9.70 5.30 -18.39
CA SER A 101 8.83 4.18 -18.77
C SER A 101 7.64 4.63 -19.63
N LEU A 102 6.97 5.74 -19.25
CA LEU A 102 5.91 6.33 -20.06
C LEU A 102 6.40 6.77 -21.44
N GLN A 103 7.59 7.36 -21.51
CA GLN A 103 8.20 7.77 -22.77
C GLN A 103 8.43 6.55 -23.69
N ARG A 104 8.95 5.45 -23.15
CA ARG A 104 9.13 4.20 -23.89
C ARG A 104 7.83 3.70 -24.52
N ILE A 105 6.72 3.75 -23.77
CA ILE A 105 5.40 3.33 -24.25
C ILE A 105 4.87 4.26 -25.34
N LEU A 106 5.19 5.55 -25.28
CA LEU A 106 4.83 6.52 -26.32
C LEU A 106 5.66 6.35 -27.60
N ASP A 107 6.90 5.88 -27.47
CA ASP A 107 7.83 5.67 -28.59
C ASP A 107 7.63 4.30 -29.29
N GLU A 108 6.86 3.38 -28.69
CA GLU A 108 6.49 2.04 -29.23
C GLU A 108 5.25 2.07 -30.14
#